data_AF-A0A2S0NL56-F1
#
_entry.id   AF-A0A2S0NL56-F1
#
_cell.length_a   1.000
_cell.length_b   1.000
_cell.length_c   1.000
_cell.angle_alpha   90.00
_cell.angle_beta   90.00
_cell.angle_gamma   90.00
#
_symmetry.space_group_name_H-M   'P 1'
#
loop_
_entity.id
_entity.type
_entity.pdbx_description
1 polymer ?
#
loop_
_entity_poly.entity_id
_entity_poly.type
_entity_poly.pdbx_seq_one_letter_code
_entity_poly.pdbx_strand_id
1 'polypeptide(L)'
;MNKYQHKPRMIVVSGPSGVGKGSINTKLREDEHLNLAFSVSMTTRKPRNGEIDGVHYFFVTREQFEQAIVNKELIEYAEFVGNYYGTPRKYVEDQIKNGKNVILEIEVDGATQAIKNEKNVLSIFLMPPTLEELASRLQGRQSEPLDVIKSRLDKAMLEVPLKHNYQYVVENDTVENAVEKITDILEKEKAAICQNQTIYDQLKKLITKIVKEKYMFFVENWEVNIKTLKDKGLITTKEYKDFDAEDKLINTLTENVYHRNLAHGDFKDLLSEKYLINRVERLMFKINFFSIAQKYDD
;
A
#
# COMPACT_ATOMS: atom_id res chain seq x y z
N MET A 1 -4.94 24.60 -19.24
CA MET A 1 -5.10 24.45 -17.77
C MET A 1 -5.18 22.96 -17.47
N ASN A 2 -4.17 22.42 -16.79
CA ASN A 2 -3.94 20.98 -16.68
C ASN A 2 -4.96 20.34 -15.72
N LYS A 3 -5.81 19.45 -16.21
CA LYS A 3 -6.96 18.89 -15.46
C LYS A 3 -6.60 17.72 -14.54
N TYR A 4 -5.31 17.44 -14.35
CA TYR A 4 -4.81 16.32 -13.57
C TYR A 4 -3.73 16.80 -12.59
N GLN A 5 -4.08 16.81 -11.30
CA GLN A 5 -3.13 16.98 -10.20
C GLN A 5 -2.40 15.63 -9.98
N HIS A 6 -1.56 15.24 -10.93
CA HIS A 6 -0.61 14.14 -10.72
C HIS A 6 0.52 14.69 -9.84
N LYS A 7 0.70 14.09 -8.66
CA LYS A 7 1.83 14.40 -7.78
C LYS A 7 2.74 13.18 -7.79
N PRO A 8 3.86 13.19 -8.51
CA PRO A 8 4.77 12.05 -8.57
C PRO A 8 5.22 11.62 -7.16
N ARG A 9 5.23 10.31 -6.90
CA ARG A 9 5.55 9.75 -5.57
C ARG A 9 6.52 8.59 -5.68
N MET A 10 7.16 8.31 -4.55
CA MET A 10 7.83 7.04 -4.32
C MET A 10 6.79 5.99 -3.94
N ILE A 11 6.77 4.86 -4.63
CA ILE A 11 5.87 3.74 -4.39
C ILE A 11 6.73 2.57 -3.93
N VAL A 12 6.56 2.14 -2.68
CA VAL A 12 7.25 0.98 -2.14
C VAL A 12 6.32 -0.22 -2.27
N VAL A 13 6.77 -1.23 -3.02
CA VAL A 13 6.10 -2.53 -3.10
C VAL A 13 7.01 -3.57 -2.45
N SER A 14 6.55 -4.12 -1.34
CA SER A 14 7.29 -5.15 -0.60
C SER A 14 6.35 -6.26 -0.15
N GLY A 15 6.87 -7.26 0.54
CA GLY A 15 6.13 -8.44 0.98
C GLY A 15 7.08 -9.62 1.19
N PRO A 16 6.59 -10.70 1.82
CA PRO A 16 7.44 -11.79 2.23
C PRO A 16 8.09 -12.47 1.02
N SER A 17 9.24 -13.08 1.24
CA SER A 17 9.90 -13.88 0.21
C SER A 17 8.93 -14.91 -0.40
N GLY A 18 8.88 -14.98 -1.74
CA GLY A 18 8.00 -15.90 -2.46
C GLY A 18 6.59 -15.37 -2.77
N VAL A 19 6.26 -14.15 -2.37
CA VAL A 19 4.91 -13.59 -2.60
C VAL A 19 4.61 -13.24 -4.07
N GLY A 20 5.62 -13.14 -4.95
CA GLY A 20 5.41 -12.86 -6.39
C GLY A 20 5.66 -11.41 -6.83
N LYS A 21 6.47 -10.66 -6.06
CA LYS A 21 6.81 -9.24 -6.32
C LYS A 21 7.28 -8.98 -7.76
N GLY A 22 8.28 -9.72 -8.24
CA GLY A 22 8.83 -9.54 -9.58
C GLY A 22 7.82 -9.78 -10.72
N SER A 23 6.90 -10.74 -10.57
CA SER A 23 5.86 -10.99 -11.58
C SER A 23 4.88 -9.83 -11.68
N ILE A 24 4.43 -9.30 -10.54
CA ILE A 24 3.59 -8.10 -10.46
C ILE A 24 4.34 -6.90 -11.04
N ASN A 25 5.60 -6.72 -10.67
CA ASN A 25 6.43 -5.62 -11.15
C ASN A 25 6.57 -5.62 -12.68
N THR A 26 6.72 -6.81 -13.26
CA THR A 26 6.77 -6.98 -14.72
C THR A 26 5.47 -6.55 -15.38
N LYS A 27 4.32 -6.93 -14.80
CA LYS A 27 3.01 -6.53 -15.31
C LYS A 27 2.73 -5.04 -15.17
N LEU A 28 3.11 -4.42 -14.05
CA LEU A 28 2.99 -2.97 -13.88
C LEU A 28 3.87 -2.18 -14.87
N ARG A 29 5.01 -2.73 -15.31
CA ARG A 29 5.86 -2.13 -16.36
C ARG A 29 5.19 -2.06 -17.72
N GLU A 30 4.29 -3.00 -18.01
CA GLU A 30 3.59 -3.09 -19.30
C GLU A 30 2.48 -2.02 -19.44
N ASP A 31 2.04 -1.41 -18.34
CA ASP A 31 0.98 -0.40 -18.34
C ASP A 31 1.55 1.03 -18.36
N GLU A 32 1.60 1.62 -19.57
CA GLU A 32 2.10 2.98 -19.80
C GLU A 32 1.26 4.06 -19.09
N HIS A 33 -0.01 3.79 -18.77
CA HIS A 33 -0.92 4.78 -18.17
C HIS A 33 -0.59 5.07 -16.72
N LEU A 34 0.11 4.16 -16.05
CA LEU A 34 0.58 4.34 -14.69
C LEU A 34 1.77 5.32 -14.59
N ASN A 35 2.40 5.67 -15.72
CA ASN A 35 3.54 6.59 -15.80
C ASN A 35 4.63 6.25 -14.77
N LEU A 36 5.05 4.98 -14.78
CA LEU A 36 5.98 4.41 -13.81
C LEU A 36 7.42 4.45 -14.32
N ALA A 37 8.34 4.79 -13.43
CA ALA A 37 9.75 4.44 -13.50
C ALA A 37 10.03 3.37 -12.46
N PHE A 38 10.99 2.50 -12.75
CA PHE A 38 11.39 1.44 -11.84
C PHE A 38 12.77 1.77 -11.29
N SER A 39 12.92 1.67 -9.98
CA SER A 39 14.20 1.85 -9.31
C SER A 39 15.19 0.80 -9.79
N VAL A 40 16.42 1.23 -10.05
CA VAL A 40 17.56 0.35 -10.31
C VAL A 40 18.43 0.38 -9.07
N SER A 41 18.48 -0.73 -8.33
CA SER A 41 19.29 -0.84 -7.12
C SER A 41 20.78 -0.87 -7.45
N MET A 42 21.62 -0.39 -6.54
CA MET A 42 23.04 -0.64 -6.56
C MET A 42 23.38 -1.92 -5.82
N THR A 43 24.44 -2.62 -6.24
CA THR A 43 24.93 -3.83 -5.56
C THR A 43 26.44 -3.99 -5.67
N THR A 44 27.04 -4.60 -4.65
CA THR A 44 28.47 -5.00 -4.66
C THR A 44 28.69 -6.40 -5.25
N ARG A 45 27.62 -7.12 -5.55
CA ARG A 45 27.70 -8.42 -6.22
C ARG A 45 28.23 -8.22 -7.63
N LYS A 46 29.05 -9.15 -8.13
CA LYS A 46 29.42 -9.17 -9.55
C LYS A 46 28.20 -9.44 -10.45
N PRO A 47 28.12 -8.82 -11.64
CA PRO A 47 27.07 -9.11 -12.62
C PRO A 47 27.08 -10.60 -12.99
N ARG A 48 25.89 -11.19 -13.13
CA ARG A 48 25.68 -12.51 -13.74
C ARG A 48 25.70 -12.38 -15.26
N ASN A 49 25.84 -13.52 -15.94
CA ASN A 49 25.79 -13.54 -17.40
C ASN A 49 24.47 -12.96 -17.91
N GLY A 50 24.55 -11.97 -18.80
CA GLY A 50 23.39 -11.24 -19.35
C GLY A 50 22.90 -10.05 -18.52
N GLU A 51 23.37 -9.85 -17.28
CA GLU A 51 23.05 -8.64 -16.53
C GLU A 51 23.85 -7.44 -17.09
N ILE A 52 23.13 -6.35 -17.35
CA ILE A 52 23.65 -5.08 -17.88
C ILE A 52 23.63 -4.03 -16.77
N ASP A 53 24.76 -3.36 -16.58
CA ASP A 53 24.93 -2.25 -15.64
C ASP A 53 24.01 -1.06 -15.98
N GLY A 54 23.41 -0.45 -14.95
CA GLY A 54 22.43 0.63 -15.08
C GLY A 54 21.05 0.21 -15.60
N VAL A 55 20.88 -1.07 -15.98
CA VAL A 55 19.59 -1.64 -16.38
C VAL A 55 19.05 -2.58 -15.31
N HIS A 56 19.88 -3.53 -14.86
CA HIS A 56 19.49 -4.52 -13.86
C HIS A 56 19.89 -4.07 -12.46
N TYR A 57 21.14 -3.64 -12.33
CA TYR A 57 21.72 -3.04 -11.13
C TYR A 57 22.77 -2.00 -11.53
N PHE A 58 23.09 -1.09 -10.62
CA PHE A 58 24.37 -0.39 -10.64
C PHE A 58 25.41 -1.26 -9.92
N PHE A 59 26.31 -1.89 -10.66
CA PHE A 59 27.35 -2.76 -10.13
C PHE A 59 28.52 -1.90 -9.64
N VAL A 60 28.71 -1.84 -8.33
CA VAL A 60 29.72 -1.01 -7.68
C VAL A 60 30.68 -1.84 -6.84
N THR A 61 31.85 -1.29 -6.52
CA THR A 61 32.74 -1.87 -5.52
C THR A 61 32.17 -1.70 -4.11
N ARG A 62 32.67 -2.49 -3.15
CA ARG A 62 32.25 -2.38 -1.75
C ARG A 62 32.59 -1.00 -1.17
N GLU A 63 33.76 -0.49 -1.49
CA GLU A 63 34.25 0.83 -1.09
C GLU A 63 33.33 1.94 -1.63
N GLN A 64 32.91 1.85 -2.90
CA GLN A 64 31.95 2.81 -3.47
C GLN A 64 30.59 2.74 -2.79
N PHE A 65 30.10 1.55 -2.45
CA PHE A 65 28.83 1.38 -1.75
C PHE A 65 28.90 1.97 -0.33
N GLU A 66 29.97 1.66 0.41
CA GLU A 66 30.19 2.18 1.77
C GLU A 66 30.32 3.71 1.76
N GLN A 67 30.96 4.29 0.75
CA GLN A 67 30.99 5.74 0.57
C GLN A 67 29.59 6.33 0.32
N ALA A 68 28.75 5.66 -0.48
CA ALA A 68 27.37 6.09 -0.72
C ALA A 68 26.52 6.05 0.58
N ILE A 69 26.75 5.07 1.45
CA ILE A 69 26.13 5.03 2.80
C ILE A 69 26.56 6.26 3.61
N VAL A 70 27.87 6.54 3.71
CA VAL A 70 28.42 7.67 4.47
C VAL A 70 27.86 9.01 3.96
N ASN A 71 27.72 9.14 2.64
CA ASN A 71 27.21 10.33 1.99
C ASN A 71 25.67 10.46 2.05
N LYS A 72 24.95 9.49 2.63
CA LYS A 72 23.48 9.42 2.66
C LYS A 72 22.84 9.43 1.27
N GLU A 73 23.52 8.81 0.31
CA GLU A 73 23.10 8.72 -1.09
C GLU A 73 22.10 7.57 -1.34
N LEU A 74 21.74 6.82 -0.30
CA LEU A 74 20.82 5.68 -0.37
C LEU A 74 19.51 5.98 0.38
N ILE A 75 18.40 5.53 -0.19
CA ILE A 75 17.07 5.53 0.47
C ILE A 75 16.99 4.40 1.50
N GLU A 76 17.51 3.23 1.10
CA GLU A 76 17.59 2.04 1.91
C GLU A 76 18.82 1.23 1.48
N TYR A 77 19.34 0.40 2.38
CA TYR A 77 20.34 -0.59 2.05
C TYR A 77 20.30 -1.78 3.02
N ALA A 78 20.80 -2.92 2.55
CA ALA A 78 20.98 -4.12 3.35
C ALA A 78 22.17 -4.95 2.83
N GLU A 79 22.73 -5.79 3.70
CA GLU A 79 23.70 -6.80 3.29
C GLU A 79 23.02 -8.17 3.23
N PHE A 80 23.16 -8.85 2.09
CA PHE A 80 22.64 -10.20 1.90
C PHE A 80 23.73 -11.11 1.35
N VAL A 81 24.07 -12.16 2.10
CA VAL A 81 25.11 -13.14 1.75
C VAL A 81 26.42 -12.45 1.35
N GLY A 82 26.87 -11.50 2.19
CA GLY A 82 28.14 -10.78 2.02
C GLY A 82 28.17 -9.73 0.89
N ASN A 83 27.03 -9.43 0.25
CA ASN A 83 26.93 -8.39 -0.76
C ASN A 83 25.94 -7.31 -0.32
N TYR A 84 26.29 -6.04 -0.52
CA TYR A 84 25.36 -4.95 -0.29
C TYR A 84 24.39 -4.80 -1.47
N TYR A 85 23.18 -4.38 -1.12
CA TYR A 85 22.13 -3.94 -2.03
C TYR A 85 21.53 -2.67 -1.46
N GLY A 86 21.19 -1.71 -2.30
CA GLY A 86 20.51 -0.49 -1.85
C GLY A 86 19.98 0.35 -2.98
N THR A 87 19.10 1.28 -2.66
CA THR A 87 18.41 2.11 -3.64
C THR A 87 19.06 3.50 -3.75
N PRO A 88 19.70 3.85 -4.89
CA PRO A 88 20.31 5.17 -5.08
C PRO A 88 19.26 6.28 -5.05
N ARG A 89 19.40 7.20 -4.10
CA ARG A 89 18.50 8.35 -3.90
C ARG A 89 18.39 9.21 -5.15
N LYS A 90 19.53 9.58 -5.73
CA LYS A 90 19.60 10.50 -6.87
C LYS A 90 18.74 10.03 -8.05
N TYR A 91 18.83 8.75 -8.41
CA TYR A 91 18.04 8.19 -9.50
C TYR A 91 16.54 8.32 -9.23
N VAL A 92 16.09 7.97 -8.03
CA VAL A 92 14.67 8.06 -7.65
C VAL A 92 14.19 9.51 -7.67
N GLU A 93 14.94 10.42 -7.08
CA GLU A 93 14.59 11.85 -7.05
C GLU A 93 14.55 12.48 -8.43
N ASP A 94 15.47 12.11 -9.33
CA ASP A 94 15.50 12.63 -10.70
C ASP A 94 14.29 12.15 -11.51
N GLN A 95 13.86 10.88 -11.34
CA GLN A 95 12.63 10.38 -11.98
C GLN A 95 11.37 11.08 -11.45
N ILE A 96 11.28 11.29 -10.13
CA ILE A 96 10.17 12.05 -9.50
C ILE A 96 10.13 13.48 -10.04
N LYS A 97 11.28 14.17 -10.13
CA LYS A 97 11.38 15.53 -10.71
C LYS A 97 10.94 15.57 -12.17
N ASN A 98 11.17 14.49 -12.92
CA ASN A 98 10.74 14.33 -14.30
C ASN A 98 9.25 13.96 -14.45
N GLY A 99 8.48 13.98 -13.36
CA GLY A 99 7.04 13.74 -13.42
C GLY A 99 6.63 12.26 -13.35
N LYS A 100 7.56 11.33 -13.08
CA LYS A 100 7.27 9.89 -13.01
C LYS A 100 7.09 9.42 -11.58
N ASN A 101 6.16 8.49 -11.36
CA ASN A 101 6.16 7.75 -10.10
C ASN A 101 7.27 6.71 -10.13
N VAL A 102 7.90 6.45 -8.98
CA VAL A 102 9.02 5.51 -8.93
C VAL A 102 8.65 4.33 -8.06
N ILE A 103 8.58 3.13 -8.67
CA ILE A 103 8.38 1.88 -7.95
C ILE A 103 9.72 1.36 -7.43
N LEU A 104 9.77 1.14 -6.13
CA LEU A 104 10.82 0.47 -5.40
C LEU A 104 10.30 -0.93 -5.04
N GLU A 105 10.71 -1.93 -5.82
CA GLU A 105 10.53 -3.34 -5.47
C GLU A 105 11.69 -3.75 -4.55
N ILE A 106 11.46 -3.72 -3.24
CA ILE A 106 12.49 -3.95 -2.22
C ILE A 106 12.02 -4.94 -1.16
N GLU A 107 12.96 -5.55 -0.45
CA GLU A 107 12.67 -6.47 0.67
C GLU A 107 12.10 -5.69 1.88
N VAL A 108 11.48 -6.42 2.82
CA VAL A 108 10.69 -5.79 3.91
C VAL A 108 11.56 -4.93 4.84
N ASP A 109 12.82 -5.32 5.06
CA ASP A 109 13.77 -4.53 5.84
C ASP A 109 14.09 -3.19 5.16
N GLY A 110 14.35 -3.20 3.85
CA GLY A 110 14.60 -2.00 3.06
C GLY A 110 13.36 -1.10 2.98
N ALA A 111 12.19 -1.71 2.80
CA ALA A 111 10.92 -0.98 2.81
C ALA A 111 10.65 -0.31 4.16
N THR A 112 10.98 -0.96 5.27
CA THR A 112 10.87 -0.36 6.61
C THR A 112 11.75 0.89 6.75
N GLN A 113 12.97 0.86 6.19
CA GLN A 113 13.85 2.03 6.16
C GLN A 113 13.25 3.15 5.30
N ALA A 114 12.79 2.83 4.08
CA ALA A 114 12.20 3.81 3.16
C ALA A 114 10.95 4.47 3.76
N ILE A 115 10.02 3.69 4.34
CA ILE A 115 8.79 4.20 4.98
C ILE A 115 9.13 5.12 6.16
N LYS A 116 10.18 4.82 6.92
CA LYS A 116 10.58 5.62 8.08
C LYS A 116 11.31 6.91 7.71
N ASN A 117 12.16 6.87 6.69
CA ASN A 117 13.12 7.94 6.40
C ASN A 117 12.64 8.90 5.31
N GLU A 118 11.78 8.44 4.40
CA GLU A 118 11.34 9.22 3.26
C GLU A 118 9.96 9.86 3.50
N LYS A 119 9.79 11.05 2.93
CA LYS A 119 8.50 11.74 2.93
C LYS A 119 7.74 11.35 1.66
N ASN A 120 6.41 11.36 1.73
CA ASN A 120 5.53 11.14 0.58
C ASN A 120 5.67 9.74 -0.08
N VAL A 121 5.83 8.70 0.73
CA VAL A 121 5.83 7.30 0.28
C VAL A 121 4.40 6.75 0.24
N LEU A 122 4.06 6.11 -0.88
CA LEU A 122 2.92 5.21 -0.99
C LEU A 122 3.41 3.77 -0.76
N SER A 123 2.94 3.11 0.29
CA SER A 123 3.47 1.80 0.72
C SER A 123 2.45 0.68 0.57
N ILE A 124 2.83 -0.36 -0.18
CA ILE A 124 1.99 -1.52 -0.49
C ILE A 124 2.71 -2.79 -0.06
N PHE A 125 2.08 -3.55 0.83
CA PHE A 125 2.54 -4.86 1.26
C PHE A 125 1.77 -5.95 0.52
N LEU A 126 2.48 -6.75 -0.27
CA LEU A 126 1.94 -7.94 -0.90
C LEU A 126 1.89 -9.08 0.11
N MET A 127 0.77 -9.79 0.17
CA MET A 127 0.58 -10.93 1.05
C MET A 127 0.08 -12.13 0.23
N PRO A 128 0.60 -13.35 0.47
CA PRO A 128 -0.03 -14.55 -0.09
C PRO A 128 -1.42 -14.73 0.54
N PRO A 129 -2.37 -15.38 -0.15
CA PRO A 129 -3.72 -15.61 0.40
C PRO A 129 -3.68 -16.57 1.60
N THR A 130 -2.76 -17.53 1.61
CA THR A 130 -2.56 -18.47 2.71
C THR A 130 -1.08 -18.76 2.96
N LEU A 131 -0.77 -19.21 4.18
CA LEU A 131 0.57 -19.71 4.52
C LEU A 131 0.94 -20.97 3.74
N GLU A 132 -0.03 -21.83 3.45
CA GLU A 132 0.18 -23.04 2.65
C GLU A 132 0.59 -22.68 1.22
N GLU A 133 -0.06 -21.69 0.63
CA GLU A 133 0.30 -21.23 -0.71
C GLU A 133 1.68 -20.56 -0.73
N LEU A 134 2.03 -19.81 0.32
CA LEU A 134 3.38 -19.27 0.47
C LEU A 134 4.43 -20.39 0.51
N ALA A 135 4.19 -21.44 1.29
CA ALA A 135 5.08 -22.59 1.38
C ALA A 135 5.19 -23.32 0.04
N SER A 136 4.08 -23.53 -0.65
CA SER A 136 4.04 -24.12 -1.99
C SER A 136 4.85 -23.31 -3.01
N ARG A 137 4.70 -21.97 -3.03
CA ARG A 137 5.47 -21.06 -3.89
C ARG A 137 6.98 -21.12 -3.61
N LEU A 138 7.38 -21.28 -2.34
CA LEU A 138 8.79 -21.42 -1.96
C LEU A 138 9.35 -22.79 -2.34
N GLN A 139 8.56 -23.87 -2.21
CA GLN A 139 8.95 -25.23 -2.59
C GLN A 139 9.01 -25.44 -4.11
N GLY A 140 8.15 -24.76 -4.88
CA GLY A 140 8.12 -24.82 -6.34
C GLY A 140 9.41 -24.36 -7.02
N ARG A 141 10.32 -23.72 -6.29
CA ARG A 141 11.69 -23.40 -6.72
C ARG A 141 12.60 -24.63 -6.55
N GLN A 142 12.25 -25.74 -7.21
CA GLN A 142 12.79 -27.12 -7.09
C GLN A 142 14.33 -27.29 -7.12
N SER A 143 15.10 -26.21 -7.19
CA SER A 143 16.56 -26.17 -7.11
C SER A 143 17.12 -25.89 -5.72
N GLU A 144 16.29 -25.57 -4.72
CA GLU A 144 16.77 -25.12 -3.40
C GLU A 144 16.72 -26.22 -2.32
N PRO A 145 17.78 -26.38 -1.50
CA PRO A 145 17.78 -27.28 -0.34
C PRO A 145 16.66 -26.99 0.68
N LEU A 146 16.20 -28.03 1.38
CA LEU A 146 15.09 -27.94 2.35
C LEU A 146 15.36 -26.96 3.50
N ASP A 147 16.60 -26.87 3.96
CA ASP A 147 17.05 -25.92 4.98
C ASP A 147 16.93 -24.46 4.52
N VAL A 148 17.20 -24.19 3.23
CA VAL A 148 17.00 -22.87 2.63
C VAL A 148 15.52 -22.53 2.54
N ILE A 149 14.67 -23.49 2.15
CA ILE A 149 13.21 -23.31 2.12
C ILE A 149 12.67 -22.99 3.51
N LYS A 150 13.11 -23.73 4.54
CA LYS A 150 12.74 -23.49 5.93
C LYS A 150 13.16 -22.11 6.41
N SER A 151 14.40 -21.72 6.16
CA SER A 151 14.91 -20.38 6.51
C SER A 151 14.07 -19.26 5.85
N ARG A 152 13.62 -19.45 4.61
CA ARG A 152 12.75 -18.48 3.93
C ARG A 152 11.35 -18.41 4.52
N LEU A 153 10.78 -19.55 4.92
CA LEU A 153 9.51 -19.58 5.63
C LEU A 153 9.62 -18.88 6.99
N ASP A 154 10.67 -19.16 7.76
CA ASP A 154 10.93 -18.51 9.04
C ASP A 154 11.06 -16.99 8.87
N LYS A 155 11.80 -16.54 7.85
CA LYS A 155 11.91 -15.11 7.48
C LYS A 155 10.55 -14.52 7.16
N ALA A 156 9.76 -15.17 6.32
CA ALA A 156 8.44 -14.68 5.94
C ALA A 156 7.49 -14.53 7.15
N MET A 157 7.56 -15.43 8.12
CA MET A 157 6.77 -15.34 9.35
C MET A 157 7.15 -14.13 10.23
N LEU A 158 8.41 -13.69 10.18
CA LEU A 158 8.86 -12.46 10.82
C LEU A 158 8.46 -11.20 10.04
N GLU A 159 8.38 -11.29 8.72
CA GLU A 159 8.04 -10.18 7.83
C GLU A 159 6.53 -9.88 7.79
N VAL A 160 5.66 -10.89 7.87
CA VAL A 160 4.20 -10.73 7.77
C VAL A 160 3.62 -9.75 8.79
N PRO A 161 3.99 -9.75 10.09
CA PRO A 161 3.51 -8.75 11.05
C PRO A 161 3.87 -7.30 10.68
N LEU A 162 4.95 -7.08 9.91
CA LEU A 162 5.38 -5.74 9.51
C LEU A 162 4.44 -5.08 8.51
N LYS A 163 3.47 -5.83 7.94
CA LYS A 163 2.41 -5.28 7.09
C LYS A 163 1.64 -4.12 7.73
N HIS A 164 1.58 -4.07 9.07
CA HIS A 164 0.93 -3.00 9.81
C HIS A 164 1.62 -1.63 9.69
N ASN A 165 2.87 -1.61 9.20
CA ASN A 165 3.60 -0.38 8.91
C ASN A 165 3.30 0.20 7.51
N TYR A 166 2.51 -0.51 6.70
CA TYR A 166 2.19 -0.13 5.33
C TYR A 166 0.80 0.50 5.26
N GLN A 167 0.60 1.38 4.28
CA GLN A 167 -0.70 2.00 4.02
C GLN A 167 -1.70 0.99 3.43
N TYR A 168 -1.22 0.11 2.55
CA TYR A 168 -2.04 -0.88 1.87
C TYR A 168 -1.47 -2.29 2.03
N VAL A 169 -2.38 -3.26 2.19
CA VAL A 169 -2.06 -4.69 2.13
C VAL A 169 -2.87 -5.27 0.98
N VAL A 170 -2.18 -5.86 0.01
CA VAL A 170 -2.76 -6.46 -1.19
C VAL A 170 -2.51 -7.96 -1.17
N GLU A 171 -3.58 -8.73 -1.21
CA GLU A 171 -3.50 -10.17 -1.42
C GLU A 171 -3.08 -10.46 -2.86
N ASN A 172 -2.11 -11.35 -3.02
CA ASN A 172 -1.69 -11.87 -4.32
C ASN A 172 -2.13 -13.33 -4.46
N ASP A 173 -3.41 -13.53 -4.74
CA ASP A 173 -4.03 -14.79 -5.17
C ASP A 173 -3.66 -15.10 -6.64
N THR A 174 -3.85 -14.13 -7.53
CA THR A 174 -3.35 -14.16 -8.91
C THR A 174 -2.60 -12.87 -9.23
N VAL A 175 -1.60 -12.95 -10.13
CA VAL A 175 -0.80 -11.77 -10.50
C VAL A 175 -1.70 -10.68 -11.09
N GLU A 176 -2.69 -11.09 -11.91
CA GLU A 176 -3.64 -10.20 -12.56
C GLU A 176 -4.50 -9.45 -11.54
N ASN A 177 -5.05 -10.16 -10.55
CA ASN A 177 -5.87 -9.53 -9.49
C ASN A 177 -5.03 -8.58 -8.63
N ALA A 178 -3.81 -8.98 -8.25
CA ALA A 178 -2.91 -8.11 -7.50
C ALA A 178 -2.55 -6.84 -8.28
N VAL A 179 -2.31 -6.95 -9.58
CA VAL A 179 -2.03 -5.80 -10.47
C VAL A 179 -3.24 -4.89 -10.56
N GLU A 180 -4.45 -5.43 -10.76
CA GLU A 180 -5.69 -4.65 -10.78
C GLU A 180 -5.89 -3.85 -9.48
N LYS A 181 -5.69 -4.51 -8.33
CA LYS A 181 -5.76 -3.87 -7.00
C LYS A 181 -4.73 -2.76 -6.82
N ILE A 182 -3.50 -2.99 -7.25
CA ILE A 182 -2.43 -1.97 -7.16
C ILE A 182 -2.73 -0.79 -8.06
N THR A 183 -3.15 -1.03 -9.30
CA THR A 183 -3.55 0.03 -10.23
C THR A 183 -4.65 0.91 -9.63
N ASP A 184 -5.69 0.29 -9.05
CA ASP A 184 -6.78 1.03 -8.39
C ASP A 184 -6.29 1.88 -7.21
N ILE A 185 -5.35 1.36 -6.39
CA ILE A 185 -4.69 2.12 -5.32
C ILE A 185 -3.94 3.32 -5.90
N LEU A 186 -3.17 3.13 -6.98
CA LEU A 186 -2.40 4.20 -7.61
C LEU A 186 -3.31 5.31 -8.15
N GLU A 187 -4.43 4.95 -8.78
CA GLU A 187 -5.42 5.91 -9.27
C GLU A 187 -6.13 6.64 -8.11
N LYS A 188 -6.59 5.92 -7.07
CA LYS A 188 -7.19 6.50 -5.85
C LYS A 188 -6.28 7.53 -5.21
N GLU A 189 -4.99 7.22 -5.09
CA GLU A 189 -3.97 8.07 -4.49
C GLU A 189 -3.46 9.18 -5.42
N LYS A 190 -4.06 9.33 -6.62
CA LYS A 190 -3.65 10.28 -7.66
C LYS A 190 -2.17 10.15 -8.06
N ALA A 191 -1.66 8.94 -7.91
CA ALA A 191 -0.34 8.50 -8.34
C ALA A 191 -0.39 7.84 -9.74
N ALA A 192 -1.53 7.87 -10.43
CA ALA A 192 -1.66 7.46 -11.83
C ALA A 192 -2.66 8.38 -12.54
N ILE A 193 -2.64 8.37 -13.89
CA ILE A 193 -3.67 9.07 -14.66
C ILE A 193 -4.93 8.21 -14.63
N CYS A 194 -5.91 8.63 -13.83
CA CYS A 194 -7.23 8.03 -13.81
C CYS A 194 -7.89 8.17 -15.18
N GLN A 195 -8.07 7.04 -15.88
CA GLN A 195 -8.78 7.00 -17.15
C GLN A 195 -10.29 6.79 -16.97
N ASN A 196 -10.64 5.98 -15.97
CA ASN A 196 -12.01 5.59 -15.63
C ASN A 196 -12.23 5.72 -14.12
N GLN A 197 -13.49 5.67 -13.71
CA GLN A 197 -13.83 5.69 -12.29
C GLN A 197 -13.26 4.46 -11.57
N THR A 198 -12.44 4.69 -10.54
CA THR A 198 -11.84 3.63 -9.69
C THR A 198 -12.91 2.77 -9.01
N ILE A 199 -12.56 1.53 -8.66
CA ILE A 199 -13.37 0.66 -7.80
C ILE A 199 -13.65 1.34 -6.47
N TYR A 200 -12.67 2.06 -5.91
CA TYR A 200 -12.88 2.88 -4.71
C TYR A 200 -14.00 3.91 -4.89
N ASP A 201 -14.00 4.67 -5.99
CA ASP A 201 -15.01 5.68 -6.26
C ASP A 201 -16.40 5.04 -6.48
N GLN A 202 -16.45 3.89 -7.17
CA GLN A 202 -17.70 3.15 -7.38
C GLN A 202 -18.26 2.66 -6.04
N LEU A 203 -17.40 2.08 -5.20
CA LEU A 203 -17.74 1.65 -3.85
C LEU A 203 -18.26 2.81 -2.99
N LYS A 204 -17.60 3.97 -3.04
CA LYS A 204 -18.04 5.18 -2.31
C LYS A 204 -19.46 5.58 -2.70
N LYS A 205 -19.80 5.56 -3.99
CA LYS A 205 -21.17 5.86 -4.47
C LYS A 205 -22.20 4.87 -3.91
N LEU A 206 -21.90 3.57 -3.94
CA LEU A 206 -22.81 2.54 -3.42
C LEU A 206 -23.01 2.65 -1.91
N ILE A 207 -21.93 2.87 -1.15
CA ILE A 207 -22.01 3.06 0.30
C ILE A 207 -22.79 4.35 0.64
N THR A 208 -22.61 5.42 -0.12
CA THR A 208 -23.40 6.65 0.03
C THR A 208 -24.89 6.37 -0.07
N LYS A 209 -25.32 5.57 -1.07
CA LYS A 209 -26.72 5.15 -1.22
C LYS A 209 -27.20 4.38 0.02
N ILE A 210 -26.42 3.39 0.48
CA ILE A 210 -26.76 2.58 1.66
C ILE A 210 -26.91 3.44 2.92
N VAL A 211 -25.99 4.39 3.15
CA VAL A 211 -26.03 5.29 4.30
C VAL A 211 -27.28 6.16 4.26
N LYS A 212 -27.58 6.76 3.10
CA LYS A 212 -28.76 7.62 2.92
C LYS A 212 -30.07 6.87 3.12
N GLU A 213 -30.16 5.62 2.68
CA GLU A 213 -31.37 4.82 2.77
C GLU A 213 -31.60 4.22 4.17
N LYS A 214 -30.53 3.86 4.89
CA LYS A 214 -30.64 3.02 6.10
C LYS A 214 -30.11 3.65 7.38
N TYR A 215 -29.22 4.63 7.30
CA TYR A 215 -28.43 5.05 8.46
C TYR A 215 -28.45 6.54 8.77
N MET A 216 -29.23 7.35 8.04
CA MET A 216 -29.38 8.79 8.32
C MET A 216 -29.89 9.07 9.73
N PHE A 217 -30.76 8.22 10.28
CA PHE A 217 -31.19 8.34 11.68
C PHE A 217 -30.01 8.37 12.67
N PHE A 218 -28.94 7.59 12.43
CA PHE A 218 -27.76 7.61 13.30
C PHE A 218 -26.92 8.87 13.09
N VAL A 219 -26.81 9.35 11.85
CA VAL A 219 -26.10 10.58 11.48
C VAL A 219 -26.76 11.80 12.12
N GLU A 220 -28.08 11.92 12.02
CA GLU A 220 -28.86 13.02 12.59
C GLU A 220 -28.81 13.01 14.13
N ASN A 221 -28.97 11.83 14.75
CA ASN A 221 -28.89 11.70 16.20
C ASN A 221 -27.50 12.00 16.75
N TRP A 222 -26.45 11.78 15.96
CA TRP A 222 -25.10 12.06 16.38
C TRP A 222 -24.87 13.54 16.68
N GLU A 223 -25.35 14.44 15.80
CA GLU A 223 -25.25 15.89 16.01
C GLU A 223 -26.00 16.32 17.30
N VAL A 224 -27.21 15.78 17.49
CA VAL A 224 -28.02 16.03 18.69
C VAL A 224 -27.33 15.53 19.96
N ASN A 225 -26.73 14.34 19.92
CA ASN A 225 -26.03 13.74 21.05
C ASN A 225 -24.78 14.54 21.44
N ILE A 226 -23.96 14.95 20.47
CA ILE A 226 -22.76 15.76 20.73
C ILE A 226 -23.14 17.09 21.37
N LYS A 227 -24.17 17.77 20.85
CA LYS A 227 -24.69 19.02 21.46
C LYS A 227 -25.16 18.79 22.89
N THR A 228 -25.93 17.74 23.13
CA THR A 228 -26.46 17.40 24.47
C THR A 228 -25.35 17.09 25.47
N LEU A 229 -24.33 16.33 25.07
CA LEU A 229 -23.18 16.01 25.93
C LEU A 229 -22.34 17.25 26.25
N LYS A 230 -22.19 18.16 25.28
CA LYS A 230 -21.53 19.45 25.49
C LYS A 230 -22.30 20.32 26.47
N ASP A 231 -23.62 20.45 26.30
CA ASP A 231 -24.48 21.25 27.18
C ASP A 231 -24.48 20.71 28.62
N LYS A 232 -24.29 19.40 28.80
CA LYS A 232 -24.12 18.74 30.11
C LYS A 232 -22.71 18.85 30.69
N GLY A 233 -21.75 19.47 29.99
CA GLY A 233 -20.36 19.57 30.41
C GLY A 233 -19.61 18.23 30.46
N LEU A 234 -20.15 17.19 29.81
CA LEU A 234 -19.56 15.85 29.82
C LEU A 234 -18.43 15.68 28.78
N ILE A 235 -18.39 16.55 27.78
CA ILE A 235 -17.34 16.60 26.76
C ILE A 235 -16.93 18.05 26.49
N THR A 236 -15.65 18.25 26.17
CA THR A 236 -15.14 19.52 25.62
C THR A 236 -14.94 19.33 24.12
N THR A 237 -15.68 20.03 23.28
CA THR A 237 -15.45 20.02 21.83
C THR A 237 -14.97 21.40 21.39
N LYS A 238 -13.70 21.49 20.98
CA LYS A 238 -13.13 22.74 20.43
C LYS A 238 -13.74 23.08 19.07
N GLU A 239 -13.97 22.09 18.21
CA GLU A 239 -14.37 22.30 16.82
C GLU A 239 -15.28 21.16 16.33
N TYR A 240 -16.57 21.45 16.18
CA TYR A 240 -17.46 20.66 15.29
C TYR A 240 -18.13 21.57 14.25
N LYS A 241 -17.72 22.85 14.18
CA LYS A 241 -18.17 23.76 13.14
C LYS A 241 -17.68 23.16 11.81
N ASP A 242 -18.62 22.87 10.93
CA ASP A 242 -18.39 22.25 9.62
C ASP A 242 -17.99 20.77 9.64
N PHE A 243 -18.18 20.04 10.76
CA PHE A 243 -17.99 18.59 10.75
C PHE A 243 -19.14 17.89 10.02
N ASP A 244 -18.81 17.20 8.92
CA ASP A 244 -19.77 16.39 8.15
C ASP A 244 -19.78 14.95 8.64
N ALA A 245 -20.79 14.61 9.45
CA ALA A 245 -20.98 13.28 10.01
C ALA A 245 -21.38 12.24 8.97
N GLU A 246 -22.11 12.67 7.94
CA GLU A 246 -22.49 11.80 6.82
C GLU A 246 -21.25 11.40 6.04
N ASP A 247 -20.46 12.38 5.58
CA ASP A 247 -19.24 12.13 4.82
C ASP A 247 -18.21 11.35 5.65
N LYS A 248 -18.07 11.65 6.96
CA LYS A 248 -17.19 10.86 7.83
C LYS A 248 -17.63 9.41 7.93
N LEU A 249 -18.93 9.14 8.08
CA LEU A 249 -19.47 7.78 8.13
C LEU A 249 -19.23 7.06 6.80
N ILE A 250 -19.58 7.70 5.68
CA ILE A 250 -19.39 7.18 4.32
C ILE A 250 -17.92 6.82 4.11
N ASN A 251 -16.99 7.76 4.34
CA ASN A 251 -15.56 7.53 4.15
C ASN A 251 -15.05 6.41 5.06
N THR A 252 -15.47 6.37 6.32
CA THR A 252 -15.06 5.32 7.26
C THR A 252 -15.51 3.94 6.77
N LEU A 253 -16.76 3.82 6.33
CA LEU A 253 -17.28 2.57 5.78
C LEU A 253 -16.57 2.19 4.48
N THR A 254 -16.40 3.14 3.56
CA THR A 254 -15.71 2.92 2.28
C THR A 254 -14.28 2.44 2.48
N GLU A 255 -13.47 3.12 3.29
CA GLU A 255 -12.09 2.70 3.57
C GLU A 255 -12.04 1.32 4.23
N ASN A 256 -12.92 1.03 5.19
CA ASN A 256 -12.94 -0.28 5.88
C ASN A 256 -13.34 -1.44 4.95
N VAL A 257 -14.24 -1.19 4.01
CA VAL A 257 -14.64 -2.20 3.01
C VAL A 257 -13.53 -2.36 1.99
N TYR A 258 -13.02 -1.26 1.44
CA TYR A 258 -11.94 -1.25 0.46
C TYR A 258 -10.66 -1.97 0.94
N HIS A 259 -10.11 -1.55 2.09
CA HIS A 259 -8.90 -2.15 2.65
C HIS A 259 -9.05 -3.64 2.94
N ARG A 260 -10.24 -4.08 3.36
CA ARG A 260 -10.47 -5.51 3.60
C ARG A 260 -10.44 -6.31 2.30
N ASN A 261 -11.05 -5.79 1.24
CA ASN A 261 -11.09 -6.48 -0.05
C ASN A 261 -9.73 -6.49 -0.73
N LEU A 262 -8.94 -5.41 -0.61
CA LEU A 262 -7.54 -5.43 -1.01
C LEU A 262 -6.78 -6.58 -0.33
N ALA A 263 -6.98 -6.75 0.98
CA ALA A 263 -6.24 -7.72 1.78
C ALA A 263 -6.73 -9.17 1.71
N HIS A 264 -8.01 -9.41 1.36
CA HIS A 264 -8.67 -10.72 1.54
C HIS A 264 -9.84 -11.01 0.57
N GLY A 265 -10.05 -10.24 -0.49
CA GLY A 265 -11.22 -10.40 -1.35
C GLY A 265 -10.96 -10.16 -2.84
N ASP A 266 -11.95 -10.49 -3.65
CA ASP A 266 -12.00 -10.15 -5.07
C ASP A 266 -12.76 -8.83 -5.26
N PHE A 267 -12.25 -7.97 -6.14
CA PHE A 267 -12.93 -6.74 -6.55
C PHE A 267 -14.24 -7.01 -7.28
N LYS A 268 -14.38 -8.17 -7.96
CA LYS A 268 -15.61 -8.57 -8.64
C LYS A 268 -16.80 -8.70 -7.68
N ASP A 269 -16.55 -9.13 -6.45
CA ASP A 269 -17.60 -9.29 -5.44
C ASP A 269 -17.94 -7.98 -4.71
N LEU A 270 -17.03 -6.99 -4.78
CA LEU A 270 -17.08 -5.77 -3.99
C LEU A 270 -18.26 -4.86 -4.36
N LEU A 271 -18.77 -4.96 -5.59
CA LEU A 271 -19.86 -4.13 -6.09
C LEU A 271 -21.25 -4.77 -5.91
N SER A 272 -21.32 -5.95 -5.28
CA SER A 272 -22.59 -6.63 -4.97
C SER A 272 -23.35 -5.93 -3.83
N GLU A 273 -24.56 -5.44 -4.10
CA GLU A 273 -25.40 -4.76 -3.11
C GLU A 273 -25.67 -5.64 -1.87
N LYS A 274 -25.93 -6.95 -2.08
CA LYS A 274 -26.13 -7.91 -0.98
C LYS A 274 -24.88 -8.04 -0.10
N TYR A 275 -23.70 -8.12 -0.72
CA TYR A 275 -22.43 -8.19 0.00
C TYR A 275 -22.21 -6.92 0.81
N LEU A 276 -22.36 -5.76 0.17
CA LEU A 276 -22.13 -4.45 0.79
C LEU A 276 -23.07 -4.18 1.96
N ILE A 277 -24.37 -4.48 1.83
CA ILE A 277 -25.33 -4.31 2.92
C ILE A 277 -24.90 -5.13 4.13
N ASN A 278 -24.61 -6.43 3.96
CA ASN A 278 -24.18 -7.28 5.07
C ASN A 278 -22.89 -6.77 5.72
N ARG A 279 -21.96 -6.30 4.89
CA ARG A 279 -20.67 -5.82 5.36
C ARG A 279 -20.79 -4.51 6.13
N VAL A 280 -21.57 -3.56 5.62
CA VAL A 280 -21.87 -2.27 6.25
C VAL A 280 -22.60 -2.51 7.58
N GLU A 281 -23.64 -3.35 7.61
CA GLU A 281 -24.36 -3.70 8.84
C GLU A 281 -23.40 -4.15 9.96
N ARG A 282 -22.45 -5.04 9.64
CA ARG A 282 -21.43 -5.49 10.61
C ARG A 282 -20.45 -4.39 11.03
N LEU A 283 -20.13 -3.45 10.14
CA LEU A 283 -19.24 -2.33 10.44
C LEU A 283 -19.92 -1.28 11.32
N MET A 284 -21.22 -1.07 11.15
CA MET A 284 -22.00 -0.13 11.97
C MET A 284 -21.89 -0.45 13.47
N PHE A 285 -21.86 -1.73 13.86
CA PHE A 285 -21.63 -2.13 15.25
C PHE A 285 -20.24 -1.78 15.81
N LYS A 286 -19.25 -1.55 14.94
CA LYS A 286 -17.89 -1.19 15.33
C LYS A 286 -17.65 0.32 15.33
N ILE A 287 -18.57 1.08 14.75
CA ILE A 287 -18.46 2.53 14.67
C ILE A 287 -18.86 3.11 16.01
N ASN A 288 -17.89 3.74 16.69
CA ASN A 288 -18.16 4.50 17.89
C ASN A 288 -18.60 5.92 17.51
N PHE A 289 -19.90 6.08 17.29
CA PHE A 289 -20.52 7.36 16.95
C PHE A 289 -20.09 8.48 17.91
N PHE A 290 -20.00 8.25 19.21
CA PHE A 290 -19.65 9.31 20.18
C PHE A 290 -18.20 9.82 20.05
N SER A 291 -17.29 9.00 19.53
CA SER A 291 -15.88 9.39 19.33
C SER A 291 -15.57 10.02 17.97
N ILE A 292 -16.52 10.00 17.03
CA ILE A 292 -16.32 10.45 15.65
C ILE A 292 -15.88 11.93 15.55
N ALA A 293 -16.30 12.79 16.50
CA ALA A 293 -15.86 14.19 16.61
C ALA A 293 -14.66 14.39 17.55
N GLN A 294 -14.27 13.39 18.34
CA GLN A 294 -13.36 13.58 19.47
C GLN A 294 -11.88 13.40 19.12
N LYS A 295 -11.56 12.86 17.94
CA LYS A 295 -10.18 12.67 17.45
C LYS A 295 -9.75 13.72 16.41
N TYR A 296 -9.99 14.99 16.73
CA TYR A 296 -9.33 16.11 16.02
C TYR A 296 -8.26 16.82 16.87
N ASP A 297 -8.00 16.35 18.09
CA ASP A 297 -6.77 16.67 18.80
C ASP A 297 -5.88 15.39 18.79
N ASP A 298 -4.69 15.56 18.18
CA ASP A 298 -3.49 14.70 18.04
C ASP A 298 -3.49 13.50 17.07
#